data_AF-A0A0P7ZXI7-F1
#
_entry.id   AF-A0A0P7ZXI7-F1
#
_cell.length_a   1.000
_cell.length_b   1.000
_cell.length_c   1.000
_cell.angle_alpha   90.00
_cell.angle_beta   90.00
_cell.angle_gamma   90.00
#
_symmetry.space_group_name_H-M   'P 1'
#
loop_
_entity.id
_entity.type
_entity.pdbx_description
1 polymer ?
#
loop_
_entity_poly.entity_id
_entity_poly.type
_entity_poly.pdbx_seq_one_letter_code
_entity_poly.pdbx_strand_id
1 'polypeptide(L)'
;MTDSEPKAAAKTRRTTRLPPEERKQMLVQKAADFFSKEGFDAGTRVLAEQMGITQPLIYRYFDSKDDLINEVYRHVYVSQWQDSWAETLTDRTRPLRGRLLDFYAAYCPVVFNERWMRIFFFAGLKGLDINSRYIQRVADLLLTPICHEMRAELGYKTDVPITEDELELVWLMHGTVFYQGVREKIYRSVEAVNYDFAVRTAVDMYLRVAPEVLARAVRKRPD
;
A
#
# COMPACT_ATOMS: atom_id res chain seq x y z
N MET A 1 -18.44 32.94 -64.64
CA MET A 1 -17.76 33.57 -63.50
C MET A 1 -17.84 32.59 -62.34
N THR A 2 -16.78 31.81 -62.19
CA THR A 2 -16.56 30.84 -61.12
C THR A 2 -16.06 31.60 -59.91
N ASP A 3 -16.80 31.59 -58.80
CA ASP A 3 -16.28 32.08 -57.53
C ASP A 3 -16.08 30.89 -56.59
N SER A 4 -14.84 30.72 -56.16
CA SER A 4 -14.34 29.55 -55.45
C SER A 4 -14.21 29.89 -53.97
N GLU A 5 -14.99 29.24 -53.10
CA GLU A 5 -14.82 29.36 -51.66
C GLU A 5 -13.49 28.76 -51.19
N PRO A 6 -12.74 29.43 -50.29
CA PRO A 6 -11.51 28.88 -49.74
C PRO A 6 -11.81 27.88 -48.62
N LYS A 7 -11.37 26.63 -48.81
CA LYS A 7 -11.46 25.55 -47.83
C LYS A 7 -10.49 25.81 -46.66
N ALA A 8 -11.02 26.10 -45.47
CA ALA A 8 -10.23 26.31 -44.26
C ALA A 8 -9.43 25.04 -43.89
N ALA A 9 -8.10 25.14 -43.88
CA ALA A 9 -7.21 24.08 -43.46
C ALA A 9 -7.29 23.86 -41.94
N ALA A 10 -7.76 22.69 -41.53
CA ALA A 10 -7.75 22.25 -40.13
C ALA A 10 -6.31 22.11 -39.64
N LYS A 11 -5.89 22.98 -38.70
CA LYS A 11 -4.61 22.87 -38.01
C LYS A 11 -4.63 21.63 -37.12
N THR A 12 -3.98 20.56 -37.57
CA THR A 12 -3.62 19.41 -36.72
C THR A 12 -2.84 19.92 -35.51
N ARG A 13 -3.47 19.84 -34.33
CA ARG A 13 -2.88 20.16 -33.03
C ARG A 13 -1.73 19.17 -32.82
N ARG A 14 -0.49 19.58 -33.12
CA ARG A 14 0.73 18.82 -32.84
C ARG A 14 0.72 18.51 -31.35
N THR A 15 0.45 17.26 -31.00
CA THR A 15 0.57 16.77 -29.64
C THR A 15 2.03 16.90 -29.25
N THR A 16 2.33 17.83 -28.35
CA THR A 16 3.68 18.01 -27.81
C THR A 16 4.16 16.67 -27.28
N ARG A 17 5.29 16.18 -27.81
CA ARG A 17 5.84 14.88 -27.43
C ARG A 17 6.24 14.97 -25.96
N LEU A 18 5.47 14.34 -25.07
CA LEU A 18 5.85 14.21 -23.66
C LEU A 18 7.28 13.64 -23.56
N PRO A 19 8.11 14.16 -22.63
CA PRO A 19 9.38 13.55 -22.25
C PRO A 19 9.23 12.05 -21.96
N PRO A 20 10.26 11.23 -22.21
CA PRO A 20 10.19 9.79 -22.00
C PRO A 20 9.74 9.38 -20.59
N GLU A 21 10.25 10.05 -19.54
CA GLU A 21 9.88 9.75 -18.16
C GLU A 21 8.43 10.10 -17.84
N GLU A 22 7.95 11.27 -18.27
CA GLU A 22 6.54 11.64 -18.11
C GLU A 22 5.62 10.66 -18.84
N ARG A 23 6.05 10.17 -20.01
CA ARG A 23 5.31 9.13 -20.74
C ARG A 23 5.28 7.82 -19.96
N LYS A 24 6.41 7.39 -19.39
CA LYS A 24 6.50 6.18 -18.58
C LYS A 24 5.56 6.27 -17.38
N GLN A 25 5.59 7.39 -16.64
CA GLN A 25 4.69 7.62 -15.50
C GLN A 25 3.21 7.62 -15.91
N MET A 26 2.86 8.25 -17.03
CA MET A 26 1.51 8.21 -17.57
C MET A 26 1.05 6.77 -17.87
N LEU A 27 1.93 5.92 -18.42
CA LEU A 27 1.63 4.51 -18.67
C LEU A 27 1.42 3.74 -17.37
N VAL A 28 2.29 3.93 -16.37
CA VAL A 28 2.16 3.29 -15.05
C VAL A 28 0.86 3.69 -14.36
N GLN A 29 0.51 4.98 -14.38
CA GLN A 29 -0.72 5.49 -13.79
C GLN A 29 -1.96 4.86 -14.46
N LYS A 30 -2.01 4.83 -15.79
CA LYS A 30 -3.10 4.19 -16.53
C LYS A 30 -3.20 2.68 -16.26
N ALA A 31 -2.06 2.00 -16.15
CA ALA A 31 -2.01 0.59 -15.81
C ALA A 31 -2.49 0.32 -14.38
N ALA A 32 -2.11 1.15 -13.41
CA ALA A 32 -2.61 1.07 -12.04
C ALA A 32 -4.14 1.23 -11.97
N ASP A 33 -4.69 2.20 -12.72
CA ASP A 33 -6.13 2.41 -12.79
C ASP A 33 -6.83 1.19 -13.43
N PHE A 34 -6.26 0.62 -14.49
CA PHE A 34 -6.77 -0.61 -15.09
C PHE A 34 -6.73 -1.80 -14.12
N PHE A 35 -5.57 -2.09 -13.52
CA PHE A 35 -5.41 -3.24 -12.62
C PHE A 35 -6.28 -3.12 -11.36
N SER A 36 -6.55 -1.90 -10.90
CA SER A 36 -7.49 -1.67 -9.80
C SER A 36 -8.92 -2.05 -10.17
N LYS A 37 -9.32 -2.00 -11.44
CA LYS A 37 -10.71 -2.28 -11.88
C LYS A 37 -10.86 -3.73 -12.31
N GLU A 38 -9.97 -4.18 -13.20
CA GLU A 38 -10.08 -5.43 -13.95
C GLU A 38 -9.14 -6.54 -13.45
N GLY A 39 -8.31 -6.26 -12.43
CA GLY A 39 -7.28 -7.19 -11.97
C GLY A 39 -6.19 -7.42 -13.02
N PHE A 40 -5.49 -8.54 -12.93
CA PHE A 40 -4.23 -8.78 -13.67
C PHE A 40 -4.34 -9.81 -14.80
N ASP A 41 -5.53 -10.28 -15.15
CA ASP A 41 -5.69 -11.40 -16.10
C ASP A 41 -5.65 -10.96 -17.57
N ALA A 42 -6.11 -9.75 -17.87
CA ALA A 42 -6.13 -9.24 -19.23
C ALA A 42 -4.74 -9.22 -19.89
N GLY A 43 -4.63 -9.71 -21.12
CA GLY A 43 -3.41 -9.63 -21.91
C GLY A 43 -3.04 -8.18 -22.28
N THR A 44 -1.78 -7.95 -22.69
CA THR A 44 -1.27 -6.60 -22.99
C THR A 44 -2.01 -5.90 -24.13
N ARG A 45 -2.63 -6.64 -25.05
CA ARG A 45 -3.49 -6.07 -26.11
C ARG A 45 -4.74 -5.41 -25.54
N VAL A 46 -5.48 -6.11 -24.68
CA VAL A 46 -6.70 -5.60 -24.04
C VAL A 46 -6.36 -4.42 -23.12
N LEU A 47 -5.26 -4.55 -22.37
CA LEU A 47 -4.72 -3.47 -21.55
C LEU A 47 -4.44 -2.21 -22.39
N ALA A 48 -3.75 -2.33 -23.52
CA ALA A 48 -3.43 -1.20 -24.39
C ALA A 48 -4.70 -0.50 -24.93
N GLU A 49 -5.69 -1.28 -25.37
CA GLU A 49 -6.98 -0.78 -25.84
C GLU A 49 -7.70 0.03 -24.75
N GLN A 50 -7.79 -0.51 -23.53
CA GLN A 50 -8.43 0.14 -22.39
C GLN A 50 -7.66 1.38 -21.91
N MET A 51 -6.34 1.39 -22.07
CA MET A 51 -5.49 2.55 -21.81
C MET A 51 -5.56 3.61 -22.94
N GLY A 52 -6.19 3.31 -24.08
CA GLY A 52 -6.25 4.18 -25.25
C GLY A 52 -4.89 4.41 -25.91
N ILE A 53 -4.04 3.38 -25.94
CA ILE A 53 -2.70 3.39 -26.52
C ILE A 53 -2.48 2.18 -27.43
N THR A 54 -1.38 2.16 -28.17
CA THR A 54 -1.00 0.98 -28.95
C THR A 54 -0.22 -0.01 -28.08
N GLN A 55 -0.39 -1.31 -28.31
CA GLN A 55 0.37 -2.34 -27.60
C GLN A 55 1.90 -2.19 -27.77
N PRO A 56 2.44 -1.85 -28.96
CA PRO A 56 3.88 -1.56 -29.11
C PRO A 56 4.38 -0.39 -28.25
N LEU A 57 3.51 0.56 -27.86
CA LEU A 57 3.91 1.64 -26.97
C LEU A 57 4.22 1.10 -25.56
N ILE A 58 3.51 0.07 -25.09
CA ILE A 58 3.82 -0.57 -23.80
C ILE A 58 5.21 -1.20 -23.86
N TYR A 59 5.46 -2.04 -24.88
CA TYR A 59 6.74 -2.74 -25.05
C TYR A 59 7.93 -1.82 -25.36
N ARG A 60 7.67 -0.55 -25.69
CA ARG A 60 8.73 0.46 -25.79
C ARG A 60 9.29 0.89 -24.43
N TYR A 61 8.50 0.79 -23.37
CA TYR A 61 8.86 1.27 -22.02
C TYR A 61 9.03 0.13 -21.00
N PHE A 62 8.48 -1.05 -21.28
CA PHE A 62 8.52 -2.21 -20.38
C PHE A 62 8.80 -3.46 -21.22
N ASP A 63 9.82 -4.24 -20.86
CA ASP A 63 10.24 -5.42 -21.64
C ASP A 63 9.17 -6.52 -21.61
N SER A 64 8.39 -6.57 -20.53
CA SER A 64 7.28 -7.50 -20.34
C SER A 64 6.08 -6.86 -19.63
N LYS A 65 4.97 -7.61 -19.56
CA LYS A 65 3.83 -7.23 -18.70
C LYS A 65 4.23 -7.24 -17.22
N ASP A 66 5.10 -8.16 -16.82
CA ASP A 66 5.55 -8.28 -15.43
C ASP A 66 6.43 -7.08 -15.04
N ASP A 67 7.21 -6.51 -15.97
CA ASP A 67 7.93 -5.27 -15.73
C ASP A 67 6.99 -4.08 -15.51
N LEU A 68 5.90 -4.00 -16.29
CA LEU A 68 4.85 -3.00 -16.05
C LEU A 68 4.16 -3.21 -14.70
N ILE A 69 3.87 -4.45 -14.31
CA ILE A 69 3.29 -4.78 -13.00
C ILE A 69 4.25 -4.36 -11.87
N ASN A 70 5.55 -4.61 -12.02
CA ASN A 70 6.58 -4.21 -11.06
C ASN A 70 6.69 -2.69 -10.93
N GLU A 71 6.54 -1.95 -12.02
CA GLU A 71 6.50 -0.48 -12.01
C GLU A 71 5.22 0.05 -11.34
N VAL A 72 4.08 -0.60 -11.57
CA VAL A 72 2.85 -0.30 -10.81
C VAL A 72 3.05 -0.58 -9.33
N TYR A 73 3.70 -1.67 -8.95
CA TYR A 73 4.03 -1.95 -7.54
C TYR A 73 4.89 -0.84 -6.93
N ARG A 74 5.96 -0.41 -7.62
CA ARG A 74 6.80 0.70 -7.16
C ARG A 74 5.96 1.96 -6.94
N HIS A 75 5.14 2.33 -7.93
CA HIS A 75 4.32 3.54 -7.89
C HIS A 75 3.25 3.53 -6.79
N VAL A 76 2.56 2.40 -6.61
CA VAL A 76 1.41 2.29 -5.71
C VAL A 76 1.84 2.03 -4.26
N TYR A 77 2.89 1.24 -4.04
CA TYR A 77 3.29 0.81 -2.70
C TYR A 77 4.57 1.47 -2.21
N VAL A 78 5.63 1.44 -3.02
CA VAL A 78 6.96 1.88 -2.57
C VAL A 78 7.06 3.39 -2.53
N SER A 79 6.62 4.09 -3.56
CA SER A 79 6.68 5.56 -3.63
C SER A 79 5.79 6.26 -2.61
N GLN A 80 4.81 5.54 -2.05
CA GLN A 80 3.91 6.07 -1.03
C GLN A 80 4.40 5.76 0.40
N TRP A 81 5.46 4.94 0.53
CA TRP A 81 6.06 4.62 1.81
C TRP A 81 6.75 5.85 2.39
N GLN A 82 6.49 6.17 3.66
CA GLN A 82 7.06 7.34 4.32
C GLN A 82 8.04 6.90 5.40
N ASP A 83 9.28 7.39 5.33
CA ASP A 83 10.31 7.09 6.34
C ASP A 83 9.94 7.63 7.73
N SER A 84 9.14 8.72 7.76
CA SER A 84 8.59 9.31 8.98
C SER A 84 7.75 8.35 9.82
N TRP A 85 7.21 7.28 9.22
CA TRP A 85 6.49 6.24 9.97
C TRP A 85 7.39 5.53 10.98
N ALA A 86 8.59 5.13 10.54
CA ALA A 86 9.56 4.47 11.40
C ALA A 86 10.12 5.43 12.45
N GLU A 87 10.38 6.68 12.07
CA GLU A 87 10.81 7.74 12.99
C GLU A 87 9.77 7.96 14.10
N THR A 88 8.50 8.08 13.73
CA THR A 88 7.39 8.24 14.69
C THR A 88 7.29 7.04 15.62
N LEU A 89 7.39 5.82 15.08
CA LEU A 89 7.30 4.59 15.87
C LEU A 89 8.47 4.45 16.85
N THR A 90 9.65 5.00 16.57
CA THR A 90 10.86 4.81 17.40
C THR A 90 11.18 5.97 18.35
N ASP A 91 10.37 7.04 18.36
CA ASP A 91 10.56 8.20 19.25
C ASP A 91 10.22 7.91 20.74
N ARG A 92 11.16 7.28 21.45
CA ARG A 92 10.99 6.90 22.87
C ARG A 92 10.92 8.09 23.83
N THR A 93 11.00 9.34 23.37
CA THR A 93 10.70 10.51 24.21
C THR A 93 9.20 10.63 24.53
N ARG A 94 8.36 9.88 23.80
CA ARG A 94 6.90 9.88 23.91
C ARG A 94 6.37 8.49 24.27
N PRO A 95 5.26 8.40 25.05
CA PRO A 95 4.63 7.12 25.35
C PRO A 95 4.26 6.34 24.09
N LEU A 96 4.47 5.01 24.08
CA LEU A 96 4.20 4.15 22.91
C LEU A 96 2.80 4.34 22.33
N ARG A 97 1.79 4.50 23.18
CA ARG A 97 0.41 4.75 22.74
C ARG A 97 0.31 5.95 21.79
N GLY A 98 0.92 7.08 22.16
CA GLY A 98 0.85 8.30 21.34
C GLY A 98 1.50 8.09 19.97
N ARG A 99 2.65 7.42 19.94
CA ARG A 99 3.36 7.08 18.71
C ARG A 99 2.56 6.18 17.78
N LEU A 100 1.93 5.14 18.31
CA LEU A 100 1.09 4.23 17.52
C LEU A 100 -0.10 4.97 16.88
N LEU A 101 -0.75 5.87 17.64
CA LEU A 101 -1.88 6.67 17.13
C LEU A 101 -1.43 7.61 16.01
N ASP A 102 -0.32 8.32 16.20
CA ASP A 102 0.22 9.23 15.18
C ASP A 102 0.66 8.47 13.92
N PHE A 103 1.32 7.32 14.10
CA PHE A 103 1.67 6.43 12.99
C PHE A 103 0.43 6.04 12.18
N TYR A 104 -0.62 5.52 12.83
CA TYR A 104 -1.83 5.12 12.11
C TYR A 104 -2.59 6.31 11.51
N ALA A 105 -2.53 7.49 12.12
CA ALA A 105 -3.09 8.71 11.53
C ALA A 105 -2.40 9.10 10.22
N ALA A 106 -1.09 8.85 10.08
CA ALA A 106 -0.34 9.07 8.86
C ALA A 106 -0.45 7.91 7.85
N TYR A 107 -0.47 6.67 8.33
CA TYR A 107 -0.49 5.45 7.51
C TYR A 107 -1.85 5.19 6.84
N CYS A 108 -2.95 5.30 7.60
CA CYS A 108 -4.28 4.94 7.12
C CYS A 108 -4.72 5.73 5.87
N PRO A 109 -4.54 7.05 5.75
CA PRO A 109 -4.91 7.80 4.54
C PRO A 109 -4.15 7.34 3.28
N VAL A 110 -2.91 6.86 3.43
CA VAL A 110 -2.11 6.35 2.31
C VAL A 110 -2.65 5.00 1.83
N VAL A 111 -3.01 4.11 2.76
CA VAL A 111 -3.39 2.73 2.45
C VAL A 111 -4.88 2.57 2.15
N PHE A 112 -5.75 3.32 2.83
CA PHE A 112 -7.21 3.22 2.71
C PHE A 112 -7.77 4.06 1.57
N ASN A 113 -7.17 3.91 0.39
CA ASN A 113 -7.75 4.37 -0.86
C ASN A 113 -8.17 3.17 -1.73
N GLU A 114 -9.27 3.34 -2.46
CA GLU A 114 -9.90 2.25 -3.21
C GLU A 114 -8.94 1.60 -4.22
N ARG A 115 -8.16 2.41 -4.94
CA ARG A 115 -7.21 1.92 -5.94
C ARG A 115 -6.15 1.02 -5.31
N TRP A 116 -5.52 1.47 -4.23
CA TRP A 116 -4.49 0.72 -3.51
C TRP A 116 -5.04 -0.61 -3.00
N MET A 117 -6.20 -0.59 -2.34
CA MET A 117 -6.77 -1.79 -1.73
C MET A 117 -7.19 -2.81 -2.80
N ARG A 118 -7.81 -2.37 -3.90
CA ARG A 118 -8.20 -3.27 -4.98
C ARG A 118 -7.01 -3.93 -5.66
N ILE A 119 -5.94 -3.17 -5.94
CA ILE A 119 -4.69 -3.74 -6.49
C ILE A 119 -4.10 -4.75 -5.50
N PHE A 120 -4.09 -4.44 -4.20
CA PHE A 120 -3.58 -5.34 -3.17
C PHE A 120 -4.33 -6.68 -3.15
N PHE A 121 -5.67 -6.64 -3.18
CA PHE A 121 -6.49 -7.85 -3.23
C PHE A 121 -6.36 -8.63 -4.53
N PHE A 122 -6.39 -7.97 -5.69
CA PHE A 122 -6.19 -8.66 -6.98
C PHE A 122 -4.82 -9.31 -7.07
N ALA A 123 -3.77 -8.66 -6.57
CA ALA A 123 -2.44 -9.23 -6.53
C ALA A 123 -2.36 -10.44 -5.61
N GLY A 124 -2.97 -10.37 -4.42
CA GLY A 124 -3.04 -11.48 -3.47
C GLY A 124 -3.83 -12.67 -4.01
N LEU A 125 -5.01 -12.44 -4.58
CA LEU A 125 -5.87 -13.49 -5.17
C LEU A 125 -5.19 -14.21 -6.34
N LYS A 126 -4.38 -13.50 -7.11
CA LYS A 126 -3.61 -14.07 -8.22
C LYS A 126 -2.29 -14.75 -7.76
N GLY A 127 -1.84 -14.50 -6.54
CA GLY A 127 -0.55 -14.99 -6.05
C GLY A 127 0.65 -14.26 -6.66
N LEU A 128 0.51 -12.97 -6.99
CA LEU A 128 1.64 -12.16 -7.49
C LEU A 128 2.61 -11.82 -6.35
N ASP A 129 3.90 -11.85 -6.67
CA ASP A 129 5.00 -11.55 -5.74
C ASP A 129 4.92 -10.13 -5.15
N ILE A 130 4.34 -9.18 -5.89
CA ILE A 130 4.15 -7.80 -5.44
C ILE A 130 3.33 -7.72 -4.13
N ASN A 131 2.39 -8.65 -3.91
CA ASN A 131 1.59 -8.71 -2.70
C ASN A 131 2.42 -9.21 -1.51
N SER A 132 3.09 -10.35 -1.67
CA SER A 132 3.92 -10.94 -0.60
C SER A 132 5.10 -10.03 -0.23
N ARG A 133 5.72 -9.37 -1.21
CA ARG A 133 6.76 -8.36 -0.96
C ARG A 133 6.28 -7.17 -0.15
N TYR A 134 5.05 -6.70 -0.37
CA TYR A 134 4.48 -5.63 0.46
C TYR A 134 4.21 -6.10 1.89
N ILE A 135 3.61 -7.29 2.05
CA ILE A 135 3.34 -7.88 3.37
C ILE A 135 4.64 -8.06 4.16
N GLN A 136 5.70 -8.57 3.52
CA GLN A 136 7.01 -8.71 4.14
C GLN A 136 7.58 -7.36 4.58
N ARG A 137 7.46 -6.33 3.72
CA ARG A 137 7.88 -4.97 4.07
C ARG A 137 7.12 -4.42 5.29
N VAL A 138 5.82 -4.68 5.40
CA VAL A 138 5.01 -4.30 6.58
C VAL A 138 5.50 -5.04 7.83
N ALA A 139 5.72 -6.35 7.74
CA ALA A 139 6.22 -7.15 8.85
C ALA A 139 7.59 -6.64 9.35
N ASP A 140 8.52 -6.37 8.44
CA ASP A 140 9.89 -5.99 8.76
C ASP A 140 10.01 -4.54 9.25
N LEU A 141 9.31 -3.61 8.60
CA LEU A 141 9.51 -2.18 8.81
C LEU A 141 8.47 -1.54 9.73
N LEU A 142 7.37 -2.24 10.05
CA LEU A 142 6.32 -1.71 10.93
C LEU A 142 6.07 -2.64 12.11
N LEU A 143 5.70 -3.90 11.87
CA LEU A 143 5.21 -4.78 12.93
C LEU A 143 6.34 -5.24 13.87
N THR A 144 7.49 -5.61 13.31
CA THR A 144 8.66 -6.01 14.09
C THR A 144 9.17 -4.84 14.96
N PRO A 145 9.32 -3.60 14.44
CA PRO A 145 9.59 -2.42 15.28
C PRO A 145 8.57 -2.22 16.39
N ILE A 146 7.27 -2.34 16.13
CA ILE A 146 6.23 -2.23 17.17
C ILE A 146 6.44 -3.26 18.29
N CYS A 147 6.86 -4.48 17.97
CA CYS A 147 7.21 -5.50 18.97
C CYS A 147 8.40 -5.05 19.83
N HIS A 148 9.48 -4.58 19.22
CA HIS A 148 10.66 -4.07 19.94
C HIS A 148 10.31 -2.89 20.85
N GLU A 149 9.46 -1.98 20.38
CA GLU A 149 9.03 -0.82 21.16
C GLU A 149 8.10 -1.21 22.32
N MET A 150 7.25 -2.22 22.15
CA MET A 150 6.45 -2.77 23.26
C MET A 150 7.32 -3.43 24.33
N ARG A 151 8.36 -4.16 23.91
CA ARG A 151 9.35 -4.70 24.85
C ARG A 151 10.06 -3.59 25.62
N ALA A 152 10.51 -2.55 24.93
CA ALA A 152 11.17 -1.40 25.56
C ALA A 152 10.24 -0.70 26.57
N GLU A 153 8.98 -0.47 26.20
CA GLU A 153 7.94 0.14 27.06
C GLU A 153 7.72 -0.68 28.35
N LEU A 154 7.81 -2.01 28.27
CA LEU A 154 7.63 -2.93 29.40
C LEU A 154 8.94 -3.33 30.10
N GLY A 155 10.09 -2.82 29.67
CA GLY A 155 11.40 -3.12 30.28
C GLY A 155 11.99 -4.49 29.94
N TYR A 156 11.54 -5.14 28.85
CA TYR A 156 12.13 -6.40 28.36
C TYR A 156 13.33 -6.16 27.43
N LYS A 157 14.19 -7.17 27.31
CA LYS A 157 15.33 -7.18 26.37
C LYS A 157 14.87 -7.03 24.92
N THR A 158 15.44 -6.07 24.20
CA THR A 158 15.09 -5.78 22.80
C THR A 158 16.05 -6.39 21.78
N ASP A 159 17.20 -6.89 22.23
CA ASP A 159 18.29 -7.46 21.42
C ASP A 159 18.11 -8.96 21.11
N VAL A 160 17.05 -9.58 21.62
CA VAL A 160 16.69 -10.97 21.32
C VAL A 160 15.62 -11.03 20.23
N PRO A 161 15.54 -12.10 19.41
CA PRO A 161 14.55 -12.20 18.34
C PRO A 161 13.10 -12.01 18.83
N ILE A 162 12.22 -11.42 18.04
CA ILE A 162 10.78 -11.39 18.33
C ILE A 162 10.19 -12.80 18.25
N THR A 163 9.26 -13.17 19.12
CA THR A 163 8.55 -14.46 19.04
C THR A 163 7.37 -14.38 18.07
N GLU A 164 6.92 -15.54 17.58
CA GLU A 164 5.71 -15.63 16.76
C GLU A 164 4.48 -15.08 17.50
N ASP A 165 4.32 -15.40 18.79
CA ASP A 165 3.21 -14.91 19.63
C ASP A 165 3.18 -13.37 19.71
N GLU A 166 4.35 -12.72 19.80
CA GLU A 166 4.46 -11.26 19.83
C GLU A 166 4.09 -10.63 18.48
N LEU A 167 4.66 -11.16 17.39
CA LEU A 167 4.39 -10.67 16.04
C LEU A 167 2.92 -10.87 15.66
N GLU A 168 2.34 -12.02 16.00
CA GLU A 168 0.94 -12.33 15.75
C GLU A 168 0.01 -11.36 16.48
N LEU A 169 0.32 -10.98 17.73
CA LEU A 169 -0.47 -9.99 18.45
C LEU A 169 -0.49 -8.63 17.73
N VAL A 170 0.64 -8.19 17.16
CA VAL A 170 0.71 -6.97 16.37
C VAL A 170 -0.05 -7.14 15.04
N TRP A 171 0.01 -8.31 14.41
CA TRP A 171 -0.81 -8.64 13.24
C TRP A 171 -2.31 -8.54 13.53
N LEU A 172 -2.78 -9.04 14.68
CA LEU A 172 -4.19 -8.94 15.08
C LEU A 172 -4.63 -7.48 15.23
N MET A 173 -3.79 -6.64 15.83
CA MET A 173 -4.04 -5.19 15.92
C MET A 173 -4.07 -4.56 14.51
N HIS A 174 -3.02 -4.78 13.71
CA HIS A 174 -2.90 -4.21 12.37
C HIS A 174 -4.04 -4.65 11.46
N GLY A 175 -4.42 -5.92 11.51
CA GLY A 175 -5.55 -6.51 10.78
C GLY A 175 -6.88 -5.90 11.18
N THR A 176 -7.09 -5.61 12.47
CA THR A 176 -8.31 -4.92 12.96
C THR A 176 -8.45 -3.52 12.36
N VAL A 177 -7.33 -2.78 12.27
CA VAL A 177 -7.28 -1.46 11.62
C VAL A 177 -7.48 -1.59 10.11
N PHE A 178 -6.75 -2.49 9.46
CA PHE A 178 -6.82 -2.72 8.01
C PHE A 178 -8.21 -3.14 7.54
N TYR A 179 -8.90 -3.98 8.33
CA TYR A 179 -10.24 -4.46 8.02
C TYR A 179 -11.26 -3.32 7.91
N GLN A 180 -11.03 -2.18 8.57
CA GLN A 180 -11.90 -1.02 8.40
C GLN A 180 -11.84 -0.45 6.98
N GLY A 181 -10.64 -0.36 6.40
CA GLY A 181 -10.48 0.01 5.00
C GLY A 181 -11.20 -0.99 4.07
N VAL A 182 -11.17 -2.29 4.39
CA VAL A 182 -11.87 -3.32 3.61
C VAL A 182 -13.38 -3.08 3.65
N ARG A 183 -13.93 -2.86 4.85
CA ARG A 183 -15.37 -2.62 5.06
C ARG A 183 -15.87 -1.42 4.29
N GLU A 184 -15.09 -0.34 4.22
CA GLU A 184 -15.46 0.90 3.52
C GLU A 184 -15.18 0.83 2.02
N LYS A 185 -13.95 0.48 1.62
CA LYS A 185 -13.49 0.64 0.23
C LYS A 185 -13.78 -0.57 -0.65
N ILE A 186 -13.83 -1.77 -0.07
CA ILE A 186 -14.03 -3.02 -0.82
C ILE A 186 -15.46 -3.51 -0.69
N TYR A 187 -15.94 -3.74 0.53
CA TYR A 187 -17.29 -4.26 0.76
C TYR A 187 -18.36 -3.18 0.67
N ARG A 188 -17.98 -1.91 0.88
CA ARG A 188 -18.91 -0.77 0.93
C ARG A 188 -20.08 -1.04 1.89
N SER A 189 -19.78 -1.74 2.99
CA SER A 189 -20.72 -2.20 4.01
C SER A 189 -21.15 -1.11 4.99
N VAL A 190 -20.45 0.03 4.96
CA VAL A 190 -20.70 1.22 5.74
C VAL A 190 -20.48 2.44 4.86
N GLU A 191 -21.24 3.51 5.11
CA GLU A 191 -21.10 4.77 4.39
C GLU A 191 -19.77 5.45 4.69
N ALA A 192 -19.39 5.50 5.98
CA ALA A 192 -18.12 6.03 6.43
C ALA A 192 -17.65 5.30 7.69
N VAL A 193 -16.36 4.94 7.75
CA VAL A 193 -15.74 4.41 8.96
C VAL A 193 -15.28 5.55 9.85
N ASN A 194 -15.53 5.43 11.15
CA ASN A 194 -14.83 6.23 12.16
C ASN A 194 -13.43 5.64 12.43
N TYR A 195 -12.45 6.03 11.62
CA TYR A 195 -11.08 5.51 11.74
C TYR A 195 -10.41 5.86 13.06
N ASP A 196 -10.68 7.06 13.60
CA ASP A 196 -10.11 7.48 14.89
C ASP A 196 -10.56 6.54 16.01
N PHE A 197 -11.86 6.25 16.10
CA PHE A 197 -12.38 5.29 17.07
C PHE A 197 -11.77 3.89 16.88
N ALA A 198 -11.73 3.40 15.63
CA ALA A 198 -11.23 2.05 15.36
C ALA A 198 -9.74 1.90 15.69
N VAL A 199 -8.92 2.89 15.31
CA VAL A 199 -7.48 2.89 15.59
C VAL A 199 -7.22 2.99 17.10
N ARG A 200 -7.88 3.93 17.80
CA ARG A 200 -7.75 4.06 19.26
C ARG A 200 -8.12 2.77 19.96
N THR A 201 -9.25 2.17 19.58
CA THR A 201 -9.73 0.93 20.18
C THR A 201 -8.76 -0.22 19.93
N ALA A 202 -8.26 -0.39 18.68
CA ALA A 202 -7.31 -1.44 18.35
C ALA A 202 -5.98 -1.28 19.12
N VAL A 203 -5.44 -0.06 19.19
CA VAL A 203 -4.23 0.23 19.97
C VAL A 203 -4.44 -0.02 21.46
N ASP A 204 -5.57 0.41 22.02
CA ASP A 204 -5.86 0.22 23.44
C ASP A 204 -6.05 -1.26 23.80
N MET A 205 -6.70 -2.04 22.91
CA MET A 205 -6.81 -3.50 23.06
C MET A 205 -5.43 -4.17 23.01
N TYR A 206 -4.57 -3.76 22.07
CA TYR A 206 -3.20 -4.26 21.97
C TYR A 206 -2.39 -3.97 23.24
N LEU A 207 -2.33 -2.72 23.67
CA LEU A 207 -1.55 -2.29 24.83
C LEU A 207 -2.02 -2.97 26.13
N ARG A 208 -3.31 -3.28 26.23
CA ARG A 208 -3.88 -3.99 27.38
C ARG A 208 -3.47 -5.46 27.44
N VAL A 209 -3.42 -6.14 26.29
CA VAL A 209 -3.16 -7.59 26.21
C VAL A 209 -1.67 -7.93 26.10
N ALA A 210 -0.89 -7.03 25.50
CA ALA A 210 0.53 -7.25 25.24
C ALA A 210 1.37 -7.63 26.48
N PRO A 211 1.21 -7.03 27.68
CA PRO A 211 1.97 -7.44 28.86
C PRO A 211 1.83 -8.95 29.19
N GLU A 212 0.63 -9.50 29.08
CA GLU A 212 0.36 -10.92 29.37
C GLU A 212 0.91 -11.85 28.30
N VAL A 213 0.87 -11.43 27.03
CA VAL A 213 1.44 -12.21 25.92
C VAL A 213 2.96 -12.23 26.01
N LEU A 214 3.60 -11.07 26.22
CA LEU A 214 5.05 -10.97 26.33
C LEU A 214 5.58 -11.75 27.55
N ALA A 215 4.92 -11.66 28.70
CA ALA A 215 5.31 -12.42 29.88
C ALA A 215 5.29 -13.95 29.64
N ARG A 216 4.32 -14.45 28.86
CA ARG A 216 4.25 -15.87 28.47
C ARG A 216 5.32 -16.22 27.44
N ALA A 217 5.52 -15.38 26.43
CA ALA A 217 6.49 -15.58 25.36
C ALA A 217 7.93 -15.66 25.90
N VAL A 218 8.29 -14.78 26.83
CA VAL A 218 9.63 -14.77 27.47
C VAL A 218 9.85 -16.03 28.32
N ARG A 219 8.83 -16.49 29.08
CA ARG A 219 8.93 -17.74 29.86
C ARG A 219 9.12 -19.00 29.01
N LYS A 220 8.65 -19.01 27.76
CA LYS A 220 8.79 -20.15 26.84
C LYS A 220 10.20 -20.29 26.26
N ARG A 221 11.06 -19.27 26.38
CA ARG A 221 12.47 -19.36 25.95
C ARG A 221 13.33 -19.76 27.15
N PRO A 222 13.81 -21.01 27.23
CA PRO A 222 14.90 -21.31 28.16
C PRO A 222 16.14 -20.53 27.74
N ASP A 223 16.90 -20.07 28.72
CA ASP A 223 18.19 -19.38 28.55
C ASP A 223 19.18 -20.17 27.67
#